data_AF-A0A345RBP7-F1
#
_entry.id   AF-A0A345RBP7-F1
#
_cell.length_a   1.000
_cell.length_b   1.000
_cell.length_c   1.000
_cell.angle_alpha   90.00
_cell.angle_beta   90.00
_cell.angle_gamma   90.00
#
_symmetry.space_group_name_H-M   'P 1'
#
loop_
_entity.id
_entity.type
_entity.pdbx_description
1 polymer ?
#
loop_
_entity_poly.entity_id
_entity_poly.type
_entity_poly.pdbx_seq_one_letter_code
_entity_poly.pdbx_strand_id
1 'polypeptide(L)'
;MTRNNPPLTYTRIALENPRTGGKHYRRRSGELVKETVGWIGEGRAFIDQATDLADFVSVLNTELRAGRDVLTYGVPLIDAEEGVVLTTKNDFQGGEQVTRSEDHFRWPDGAGIFAMDYDPREGHAVLSRDAFWDQLKAVVPGIADHDVAWGCSSSSYIYDAETGDMLVGLKGQRIYLAVEEAADIPRAADVLLKRFWLADHGYILVSGSGSQLMRATTDPCMYQASRIDYAAGAVCGRGLVQRRPDAFLISEGLSLVDTRALLPDLTAADEAEYLVLVEQAKADTHDDAMATRSVWADGRIEVEATQALGDGATPDRVRRKGAELRAAGRKAALMRVADADRPVLPISFVIHLSNGQAVSVGEILAHPGRYRNMTCRDPLEPDYRGGAVTGIIYPTTRRLVSQAHGSGRVFVLGKDAEYRDLYTAKAADFRHTLTIKRPTRMEESREDRIARMKEAKI
;
A
#
# COMPACT_ATOMS: atom_id res chain seq x y z
N MET A 1 35.89 -26.61 -7.35
CA MET A 1 35.32 -27.00 -6.04
C MET A 1 34.04 -26.20 -5.88
N THR A 2 32.90 -26.78 -6.22
CA THR A 2 31.58 -26.19 -5.97
C THR A 2 31.39 -26.16 -4.46
N ARG A 3 31.49 -24.96 -3.85
CA ARG A 3 30.97 -24.80 -2.49
C ARG A 3 29.47 -25.08 -2.59
N ASN A 4 28.96 -26.02 -1.79
CA ASN A 4 27.52 -26.17 -1.63
C ASN A 4 27.04 -24.90 -0.92
N ASN A 5 26.65 -23.89 -1.70
CA ASN A 5 26.01 -22.71 -1.14
C ASN A 5 24.67 -23.13 -0.51
N PRO A 6 24.24 -22.47 0.57
CA PRO A 6 22.89 -22.65 1.08
C PRO A 6 21.87 -22.28 -0.02
N PRO A 7 20.72 -22.96 -0.10
CA PRO A 7 19.69 -22.63 -1.07
C PRO A 7 19.11 -21.23 -0.81
N LEU A 8 18.75 -20.54 -1.89
CA LEU A 8 18.06 -19.26 -1.85
C LEU A 8 16.61 -19.49 -1.44
N THR A 9 16.22 -18.98 -0.29
CA THR A 9 14.86 -19.14 0.22
C THR A 9 13.99 -17.93 -0.15
N TYR A 10 12.78 -18.20 -0.62
CA TYR A 10 11.77 -17.18 -0.94
C TYR A 10 10.37 -17.76 -0.76
N THR A 11 9.33 -16.96 -0.95
CA THR A 11 7.95 -17.42 -0.87
C THR A 11 7.22 -17.20 -2.19
N ARG A 12 6.57 -18.26 -2.68
CA ARG A 12 5.60 -18.17 -3.77
C ARG A 12 4.21 -18.18 -3.18
N ILE A 13 3.41 -17.18 -3.52
CA ILE A 13 1.99 -17.11 -3.18
C ILE A 13 1.18 -17.55 -4.39
N ALA A 14 0.52 -18.69 -4.27
CA ALA A 14 -0.45 -19.18 -5.23
C ALA A 14 -1.84 -18.61 -4.90
N LEU A 15 -2.38 -17.83 -5.82
CA LEU A 15 -3.68 -17.18 -5.70
C LEU A 15 -4.80 -18.15 -6.07
N GLU A 16 -5.84 -18.18 -5.25
CA GLU A 16 -7.00 -19.06 -5.50
C GLU A 16 -7.78 -18.61 -6.75
N ASN A 17 -7.85 -17.30 -6.99
CA ASN A 17 -8.56 -16.73 -8.14
C ASN A 17 -7.60 -15.93 -9.05
N PRO A 18 -7.43 -16.30 -10.33
CA PRO A 18 -6.55 -15.57 -11.24
C PRO A 18 -6.93 -14.09 -11.48
N ARG A 19 -8.17 -13.72 -11.15
CA ARG A 19 -8.67 -12.34 -11.24
C ARG A 19 -8.34 -11.49 -10.02
N THR A 20 -7.86 -12.08 -8.93
CA THR A 20 -7.58 -11.36 -7.68
C THR A 20 -6.12 -10.92 -7.54
N GLY A 21 -5.28 -11.13 -8.56
CA GLY A 21 -3.92 -10.61 -8.55
C GLY A 21 -3.35 -10.34 -9.95
N GLY A 22 -2.32 -9.52 -9.98
CA GLY A 22 -1.51 -9.27 -11.16
C GLY A 22 -1.96 -8.09 -12.02
N LYS A 23 -1.36 -8.04 -13.21
CA LYS A 23 -1.70 -7.07 -14.26
C LYS A 23 -2.59 -7.74 -15.28
N HIS A 24 -3.72 -7.12 -15.59
CA HIS A 24 -4.69 -7.60 -16.57
C HIS A 24 -4.78 -6.59 -17.71
N TYR A 25 -4.59 -7.04 -18.94
CA TYR A 25 -4.79 -6.23 -20.13
C TYR A 25 -6.00 -6.72 -20.91
N ARG A 26 -6.89 -5.80 -21.30
CA ARG A 26 -8.11 -6.11 -22.06
C ARG A 26 -8.38 -5.00 -23.07
N ARG A 27 -9.10 -5.32 -24.14
CA ARG A 27 -9.70 -4.30 -25.00
C ARG A 27 -11.09 -3.93 -24.46
N ARG A 28 -11.36 -2.64 -24.25
CA ARG A 28 -12.69 -2.10 -23.97
C ARG A 28 -13.00 -1.05 -25.02
N SER A 29 -14.07 -1.25 -25.80
CA SER A 29 -14.45 -0.35 -26.90
C SER A 29 -13.31 -0.05 -27.88
N GLY A 30 -12.47 -1.04 -28.17
CA GLY A 30 -11.30 -0.91 -29.06
C GLY A 30 -10.02 -0.46 -28.38
N GLU A 31 -10.09 0.18 -27.21
CA GLU A 31 -8.94 0.70 -26.49
C GLU A 31 -8.30 -0.32 -25.55
N LEU A 32 -6.98 -0.24 -25.39
CA LEU A 32 -6.25 -1.07 -24.44
C LEU A 32 -6.44 -0.53 -23.03
N VAL A 33 -6.99 -1.35 -22.14
CA VAL A 33 -7.19 -1.04 -20.73
C VAL A 33 -6.33 -1.95 -19.87
N LYS A 34 -5.58 -1.34 -18.96
CA LYS A 34 -4.78 -2.01 -17.93
C LYS A 34 -5.51 -1.96 -16.59
N GLU A 35 -5.83 -3.12 -16.03
CA GLU A 35 -6.34 -3.28 -14.68
C GLU A 35 -5.22 -3.85 -13.79
N THR A 36 -4.93 -3.18 -12.67
CA THR A 36 -4.01 -3.71 -11.65
C THR A 36 -4.84 -4.19 -10.48
N VAL A 37 -4.77 -5.49 -10.19
CA VAL A 37 -5.39 -6.07 -9.00
C VAL A 37 -4.31 -6.23 -7.94
N GLY A 38 -4.19 -5.20 -7.10
CA GLY A 38 -3.18 -5.13 -6.04
C GLY A 38 -3.61 -5.79 -4.72
N TRP A 39 -4.89 -6.16 -4.61
CA TRP A 39 -5.47 -6.71 -3.39
C TRP A 39 -5.53 -8.23 -3.48
N ILE A 40 -4.58 -8.89 -2.83
CA ILE A 40 -4.56 -10.34 -2.67
C ILE A 40 -5.28 -10.67 -1.37
N GLY A 41 -6.51 -11.15 -1.49
CA GLY A 41 -7.37 -11.49 -0.36
C GLY A 41 -7.31 -12.95 0.06
N GLU A 42 -6.98 -13.84 -0.88
CA GLU A 42 -7.07 -15.29 -0.74
C GLU A 42 -5.93 -15.94 -1.54
N GLY A 43 -5.22 -16.88 -0.91
CA GLY A 43 -4.12 -17.61 -1.53
C GLY A 43 -3.43 -18.55 -0.53
N ARG A 44 -2.40 -19.24 -1.01
CA ARG A 44 -1.51 -20.07 -0.19
C ARG A 44 -0.05 -19.67 -0.42
N ALA A 45 0.67 -19.43 0.67
CA ALA A 45 2.09 -19.11 0.67
C ALA A 45 2.91 -20.39 0.85
N PHE A 46 3.81 -20.66 -0.09
CA PHE A 46 4.74 -21.78 -0.08
C PHE A 46 6.16 -21.24 0.06
N ILE A 47 6.93 -21.78 1.02
CA ILE A 47 8.35 -21.49 1.14
C ILE A 47 9.08 -22.36 0.11
N ASP A 48 9.53 -21.72 -0.96
CA ASP A 48 10.25 -22.38 -2.05
C ASP A 48 11.75 -22.08 -1.95
N GLN A 49 12.55 -22.92 -2.61
CA GLN A 49 14.01 -22.81 -2.64
C GLN A 49 14.53 -22.89 -4.07
N ALA A 50 15.58 -22.14 -4.36
CA ALA A 50 16.38 -22.28 -5.58
C ALA A 50 17.84 -22.55 -5.21
N THR A 51 18.56 -23.37 -5.97
CA THR A 51 19.94 -23.74 -5.63
C THR A 51 20.93 -22.58 -5.78
N ASP A 52 20.67 -21.70 -6.74
CA ASP A 52 21.44 -20.49 -7.03
C ASP A 52 20.58 -19.50 -7.85
N LEU A 53 21.18 -18.40 -8.30
CA LEU A 53 20.45 -17.37 -9.04
C LEU A 53 20.06 -17.85 -10.45
N ALA A 54 20.81 -18.75 -11.08
CA ALA A 54 20.48 -19.31 -12.38
C ALA A 54 19.25 -20.23 -12.30
N ASP A 55 19.17 -21.04 -11.24
CA ASP A 55 17.98 -21.84 -10.93
C ASP A 55 16.76 -20.95 -10.65
N PHE A 56 16.94 -19.87 -9.87
CA PHE A 56 15.86 -18.90 -9.67
C PHE A 56 15.41 -18.23 -10.98
N VAL A 57 16.32 -17.92 -11.90
CA VAL A 57 15.97 -17.44 -13.25
C VAL A 57 15.15 -18.48 -14.02
N SER A 58 15.46 -19.77 -13.90
CA SER A 58 14.65 -20.84 -14.48
C SER A 58 13.22 -20.82 -13.92
N VAL A 59 13.06 -20.67 -12.60
CA VAL A 59 11.75 -20.54 -11.93
C VAL A 59 10.96 -19.35 -12.51
N LEU A 60 11.59 -18.18 -12.62
CA LEU A 60 10.97 -16.96 -13.16
C LEU A 60 10.38 -17.15 -14.57
N ASN A 61 11.06 -17.96 -15.39
CA ASN A 61 10.71 -18.16 -16.80
C ASN A 61 9.74 -19.34 -17.01
N THR A 62 9.79 -20.38 -16.18
CA THR A 62 9.16 -21.67 -16.49
C THR A 62 8.06 -22.09 -15.50
N GLU A 63 8.09 -21.62 -14.25
CA GLU A 63 7.21 -22.13 -13.20
C GLU A 63 6.07 -21.18 -12.82
N LEU A 64 6.28 -19.87 -12.96
CA LEU A 64 5.31 -18.86 -12.53
C LEU A 64 4.20 -18.65 -13.57
N ARG A 65 2.94 -18.62 -13.11
CA ARG A 65 1.78 -18.41 -13.99
C ARG A 65 1.14 -17.04 -13.76
N ALA A 66 1.00 -16.26 -14.83
CA ALA A 66 0.39 -14.94 -14.79
C ALA A 66 -1.00 -14.97 -14.12
N GLY A 67 -1.20 -14.07 -13.15
CA GLY A 67 -2.44 -13.95 -12.37
C GLY A 67 -2.62 -15.02 -11.30
N ARG A 68 -1.82 -16.08 -11.27
CA ARG A 68 -1.90 -17.15 -10.26
C ARG A 68 -0.74 -17.13 -9.29
N ASP A 69 0.47 -16.89 -9.76
CA ASP A 69 1.65 -16.91 -8.91
C ASP A 69 2.20 -15.49 -8.76
N VAL A 70 2.54 -15.15 -7.52
CA VAL A 70 3.32 -13.97 -7.18
C VAL A 70 4.40 -14.36 -6.19
N LEU A 71 5.46 -13.57 -6.11
CA LEU A 71 6.56 -13.83 -5.19
C LEU A 71 6.58 -12.83 -4.05
N THR A 72 7.06 -13.27 -2.90
CA THR A 72 7.61 -12.41 -1.84
C THR A 72 8.98 -12.93 -1.47
N TYR A 73 9.89 -12.03 -1.08
CA TYR A 73 11.27 -12.42 -0.75
C TYR A 73 11.51 -12.58 0.75
N GLY A 74 10.52 -12.22 1.56
CA GLY A 74 10.37 -12.73 2.91
C GLY A 74 9.61 -14.05 2.95
N VAL A 75 9.68 -14.71 4.10
CA VAL A 75 8.99 -15.96 4.44
C VAL A 75 7.94 -15.72 5.54
N PRO A 76 6.83 -16.47 5.54
CA PRO A 76 5.86 -16.43 6.62
C PRO A 76 6.49 -16.87 7.96
N LEU A 77 5.98 -16.33 9.07
CA LEU A 77 6.44 -16.70 10.43
C LEU A 77 6.05 -18.12 10.86
N ILE A 78 5.08 -18.70 10.15
CA ILE A 78 4.62 -20.07 10.32
C ILE A 78 4.85 -20.81 9.00
N ASP A 79 5.00 -22.13 9.05
CA ASP A 79 5.22 -22.97 7.88
C ASP A 79 4.25 -24.16 7.90
N ALA A 80 3.86 -24.62 6.72
CA ALA A 80 2.96 -25.74 6.52
C ALA A 80 3.25 -26.42 5.18
N GLU A 81 3.30 -27.75 5.16
CA GLU A 81 3.59 -28.55 3.97
C GLU A 81 2.61 -28.28 2.81
N GLU A 82 1.33 -28.05 3.11
CA GLU A 82 0.30 -27.71 2.13
C GLU A 82 0.24 -26.20 1.80
N GLY A 83 1.24 -25.44 2.23
CA GLY A 83 1.29 -23.99 2.16
C GLY A 83 0.39 -23.31 3.20
N VAL A 84 0.84 -22.15 3.66
CA VAL A 84 0.14 -21.36 4.68
C VAL A 84 -1.00 -20.56 4.06
N VAL A 85 -2.18 -20.60 4.69
CA VAL A 85 -3.34 -19.86 4.19
C VAL A 85 -3.11 -18.36 4.33
N LEU A 86 -3.18 -17.64 3.22
CA LEU A 86 -3.06 -16.20 3.18
C LEU A 86 -4.44 -15.55 3.11
N THR A 87 -4.68 -14.62 4.03
CA THR A 87 -5.95 -13.90 4.17
C THR A 87 -5.74 -12.41 4.37
N THR A 88 -6.83 -11.64 4.34
CA THR A 88 -6.76 -10.23 4.71
C THR A 88 -6.72 -10.01 6.21
N LYS A 89 -6.25 -8.84 6.62
CA LYS A 89 -6.28 -8.44 8.04
C LYS A 89 -7.70 -8.37 8.62
N ASN A 90 -8.73 -8.27 7.78
CA ASN A 90 -10.12 -8.26 8.23
C ASN A 90 -10.67 -9.66 8.47
N ASP A 91 -10.26 -10.59 7.63
CA ASP A 91 -10.76 -11.97 7.64
C ASP A 91 -9.87 -12.89 8.50
N PHE A 92 -8.70 -12.40 8.92
CA PHE A 92 -7.77 -13.09 9.81
C PHE A 92 -8.42 -13.55 11.12
N GLN A 93 -8.44 -14.87 11.33
CA GLN A 93 -8.97 -15.49 12.55
C GLN A 93 -7.88 -16.04 13.50
N GLY A 94 -6.59 -15.86 13.16
CA GLY A 94 -5.48 -16.51 13.87
C GLY A 94 -5.26 -17.96 13.45
N GLY A 95 -4.42 -18.68 14.19
CA GLY A 95 -4.07 -20.08 13.89
C GLY A 95 -3.08 -20.20 12.72
N GLU A 96 -3.38 -21.06 11.76
CA GLU A 96 -2.54 -21.39 10.59
C GLU A 96 -2.69 -20.40 9.42
N GLN A 97 -3.23 -19.21 9.69
CA GLN A 97 -3.40 -18.15 8.70
C GLN A 97 -2.28 -17.12 8.82
N VAL A 98 -1.93 -16.48 7.71
CA VAL A 98 -1.09 -15.28 7.68
C VAL A 98 -1.79 -14.16 6.91
N THR A 99 -1.39 -12.94 7.23
CA THR A 99 -1.78 -11.76 6.44
C THR A 99 -0.53 -11.21 5.77
N ARG A 100 -0.72 -10.52 4.64
CA ARG A 100 0.39 -9.84 3.96
C ARG A 100 0.81 -8.57 4.70
N SER A 101 1.52 -8.77 5.81
CA SER A 101 2.06 -7.71 6.65
C SER A 101 3.35 -8.16 7.31
N GLU A 102 4.17 -7.20 7.73
CA GLU A 102 5.40 -7.44 8.49
C GLU A 102 5.14 -8.08 9.87
N ASP A 103 3.88 -8.13 10.35
CA ASP A 103 3.51 -8.86 11.56
C ASP A 103 3.56 -10.40 11.35
N HIS A 104 3.54 -10.87 10.10
CA HIS A 104 3.44 -12.29 9.74
C HIS A 104 4.50 -12.76 8.74
N PHE A 105 5.38 -11.86 8.29
CA PHE A 105 6.48 -12.16 7.38
C PHE A 105 7.78 -11.61 7.95
N ARG A 106 8.87 -12.29 7.64
CA ARG A 106 10.24 -11.87 7.98
C ARG A 106 11.18 -12.22 6.83
N TRP A 107 12.38 -11.66 6.84
CA TRP A 107 13.43 -12.14 5.93
C TRP A 107 13.86 -13.57 6.30
N PRO A 108 14.25 -14.40 5.31
CA PRO A 108 14.82 -15.72 5.57
C PRO A 108 16.02 -15.68 6.52
N ASP A 109 16.20 -16.77 7.29
CA ASP A 109 17.44 -16.99 8.02
C ASP A 109 18.51 -17.49 7.04
N GLY A 110 19.49 -16.65 6.73
CA GLY A 110 20.54 -16.97 5.75
C GLY A 110 20.19 -16.53 4.33
N ALA A 111 20.48 -17.38 3.34
CA ALA A 111 20.48 -16.96 1.95
C ALA A 111 19.07 -16.70 1.39
N GLY A 112 18.98 -15.65 0.59
CA GLY A 112 17.71 -15.23 -0.02
C GLY A 112 17.93 -14.34 -1.23
N ILE A 113 16.85 -13.70 -1.67
CA ILE A 113 16.82 -12.94 -2.91
C ILE A 113 16.64 -11.46 -2.61
N PHE A 114 17.62 -10.66 -3.00
CA PHE A 114 17.51 -9.21 -2.98
C PHE A 114 16.95 -8.73 -4.32
N ALA A 115 15.64 -8.46 -4.35
CA ALA A 115 14.94 -8.00 -5.53
C ALA A 115 14.80 -6.47 -5.57
N MET A 116 15.10 -5.89 -6.72
CA MET A 116 14.99 -4.46 -6.99
C MET A 116 13.98 -4.23 -8.10
N ASP A 117 12.97 -3.39 -7.86
CA ASP A 117 11.96 -3.01 -8.86
C ASP A 117 12.25 -1.61 -9.39
N TYR A 118 12.54 -1.50 -10.69
CA TYR A 118 12.57 -0.23 -11.41
C TYR A 118 11.22 -0.05 -12.12
N ASP A 119 10.39 0.85 -11.62
CA ASP A 119 9.11 1.22 -12.23
C ASP A 119 9.08 2.76 -12.42
N PRO A 120 9.59 3.27 -13.57
CA PRO A 120 9.63 4.69 -13.83
C PRO A 120 8.20 5.22 -13.92
N ARG A 121 8.00 6.42 -13.37
CA ARG A 121 6.69 7.04 -13.37
C ARG A 121 6.28 7.48 -14.76
N GLU A 122 4.97 7.62 -14.93
CA GLU A 122 4.39 8.20 -16.12
C GLU A 122 4.98 9.59 -16.38
N GLY A 123 5.42 9.82 -17.62
CA GLY A 123 6.11 11.06 -18.03
C GLY A 123 7.63 11.03 -17.90
N HIS A 124 8.22 10.06 -17.21
CA HIS A 124 9.68 9.89 -17.17
C HIS A 124 10.17 8.93 -18.27
N ALA A 125 11.37 9.19 -18.78
CA ALA A 125 12.02 8.29 -19.72
C ALA A 125 12.25 6.92 -19.07
N VAL A 126 11.83 5.86 -19.74
CA VAL A 126 12.13 4.49 -19.35
C VAL A 126 13.57 4.21 -19.75
N LEU A 127 14.43 3.91 -18.78
CA LEU A 127 15.79 3.47 -19.04
C LEU A 127 15.77 2.19 -19.85
N SER A 128 16.70 2.06 -20.81
CA SER A 128 17.00 0.75 -21.38
C SER A 128 17.58 -0.16 -20.31
N ARG A 129 17.63 -1.47 -20.60
CA ARG A 129 18.35 -2.44 -19.75
C ARG A 129 19.78 -2.00 -19.49
N ASP A 130 20.50 -1.66 -20.56
CA ASP A 130 21.92 -1.33 -20.45
C ASP A 130 22.13 -0.03 -19.66
N ALA A 131 21.29 0.98 -19.86
CA ALA A 131 21.36 2.22 -19.08
C ALA A 131 21.02 1.99 -17.59
N PHE A 132 20.03 1.16 -17.28
CA PHE A 132 19.72 0.81 -15.90
C PHE A 132 20.86 0.01 -15.26
N TRP A 133 21.46 -0.93 -15.99
CA TRP A 133 22.61 -1.68 -15.53
C TRP A 133 23.85 -0.82 -15.32
N ASP A 134 24.11 0.14 -16.21
CA ASP A 134 25.21 1.09 -16.08
C ASP A 134 25.05 1.99 -14.84
N GLN A 135 23.83 2.46 -14.56
CA GLN A 135 23.55 3.17 -13.31
C GLN A 135 23.84 2.31 -12.08
N LEU A 136 23.41 1.04 -12.08
CA LEU A 136 23.67 0.13 -10.96
C LEU A 136 25.16 -0.13 -10.75
N LYS A 137 25.95 -0.34 -11.81
CA LYS A 137 27.41 -0.50 -11.70
C LYS A 137 28.09 0.75 -11.14
N ALA A 138 27.60 1.94 -11.49
CA ALA A 138 28.14 3.20 -10.96
C ALA A 138 27.82 3.36 -9.46
N VAL A 139 26.60 3.03 -9.04
CA VAL A 139 26.10 3.17 -7.67
C VAL A 139 26.60 2.06 -6.75
N VAL A 140 26.86 0.87 -7.30
CA VAL A 140 27.32 -0.32 -6.57
C VAL A 140 28.59 -0.85 -7.24
N PRO A 141 29.76 -0.23 -6.95
CA PRO A 141 31.03 -0.73 -7.46
C PRO A 141 31.24 -2.20 -7.07
N GLY A 142 31.63 -3.03 -8.05
CA GLY A 142 31.84 -4.47 -7.86
C GLY A 142 30.59 -5.33 -8.11
N ILE A 143 29.40 -4.76 -8.35
CA ILE A 143 28.18 -5.55 -8.62
C ILE A 143 28.31 -6.47 -9.85
N ALA A 144 29.15 -6.09 -10.83
CA ALA A 144 29.43 -6.89 -12.02
C ALA A 144 30.35 -8.10 -11.75
N ASP A 145 30.94 -8.21 -10.56
CA ASP A 145 31.73 -9.37 -10.15
C ASP A 145 30.85 -10.48 -9.55
N HIS A 146 29.53 -10.29 -9.55
CA HIS A 146 28.53 -11.20 -8.99
C HIS A 146 27.54 -11.69 -10.06
N ASP A 147 26.85 -12.79 -9.73
CA ASP A 147 25.66 -13.19 -10.46
C ASP A 147 24.57 -12.14 -10.27
N VAL A 148 24.07 -11.58 -11.38
CA VAL A 148 22.98 -10.62 -11.38
C VAL A 148 21.96 -11.03 -12.42
N ALA A 149 20.71 -11.22 -12.00
CA ALA A 149 19.64 -11.53 -12.92
C ALA A 149 18.85 -10.26 -13.28
N TRP A 150 18.50 -10.12 -14.55
CA TRP A 150 17.62 -9.09 -15.04
C TRP A 150 16.33 -9.69 -15.59
N GLY A 151 15.21 -9.00 -15.37
CA GLY A 151 13.92 -9.36 -15.93
C GLY A 151 13.05 -8.15 -16.22
N CYS A 152 12.04 -8.33 -17.07
CA CYS A 152 11.07 -7.29 -17.38
C CYS A 152 9.87 -7.32 -16.43
N SER A 153 9.26 -6.15 -16.17
CA SER A 153 8.02 -6.08 -15.40
C SER A 153 6.86 -6.83 -16.05
N SER A 154 5.89 -7.25 -15.23
CA SER A 154 4.64 -7.83 -15.72
C SER A 154 3.83 -6.88 -16.60
N SER A 155 4.07 -5.56 -16.54
CA SER A 155 3.38 -4.57 -17.35
C SER A 155 3.98 -4.32 -18.73
N SER A 156 5.07 -5.01 -19.11
CA SER A 156 5.82 -4.75 -20.35
C SER A 156 5.46 -5.71 -21.50
N TYR A 157 5.79 -5.31 -22.74
CA TYR A 157 5.75 -6.17 -23.94
C TYR A 157 4.39 -6.81 -24.24
N ILE A 158 3.34 -5.98 -24.30
CA ILE A 158 1.99 -6.40 -24.72
C ILE A 158 1.82 -6.15 -26.21
N TYR A 159 1.31 -7.17 -26.91
CA TYR A 159 1.14 -7.16 -28.35
C TYR A 159 -0.31 -7.46 -28.73
N ASP A 160 -0.71 -6.94 -29.88
CA ASP A 160 -1.88 -7.46 -30.57
C ASP A 160 -1.56 -8.85 -31.14
N ALA A 161 -2.44 -9.82 -30.85
CA ALA A 161 -2.21 -11.20 -31.24
C ALA A 161 -2.36 -11.43 -32.75
N GLU A 162 -3.19 -10.63 -33.42
CA GLU A 162 -3.52 -10.77 -34.84
C GLU A 162 -2.56 -9.99 -35.71
N THR A 163 -2.35 -8.70 -35.42
CA THR A 163 -1.47 -7.85 -36.23
C THR A 163 0.00 -8.03 -35.89
N GLY A 164 0.30 -8.46 -34.65
CA GLY A 164 1.66 -8.54 -34.14
C GLY A 164 2.24 -7.20 -33.69
N ASP A 165 1.44 -6.13 -33.67
CA ASP A 165 1.89 -4.80 -33.24
C ASP A 165 2.17 -4.75 -31.74
N MET A 166 3.26 -4.08 -31.36
CA MET A 166 3.59 -3.84 -29.95
C MET A 166 2.75 -2.68 -29.42
N LEU A 167 1.80 -2.99 -28.54
CA LEU A 167 0.91 -2.01 -27.92
C LEU A 167 1.54 -1.38 -26.66
N VAL A 168 2.35 -2.14 -25.94
CA VAL A 168 3.10 -1.68 -24.76
C VAL A 168 4.53 -2.20 -24.86
N GLY A 169 5.50 -1.30 -24.91
CA GLY A 169 6.92 -1.65 -24.86
C GLY A 169 7.42 -1.97 -23.46
N LEU A 170 8.72 -1.79 -23.24
CA LEU A 170 9.32 -1.86 -21.91
C LEU A 170 8.71 -0.77 -21.00
N LYS A 171 8.32 -1.15 -19.78
CA LYS A 171 7.81 -0.22 -18.76
C LYS A 171 8.71 -0.24 -17.53
N GLY A 172 8.72 -1.37 -16.82
CA GLY A 172 9.55 -1.56 -15.64
C GLY A 172 10.51 -2.73 -15.82
N GLN A 173 11.49 -2.81 -14.92
CA GLN A 173 12.58 -3.79 -14.93
C GLN A 173 12.77 -4.35 -13.53
N ARG A 174 13.36 -5.54 -13.42
CA ARG A 174 13.76 -6.14 -12.15
C ARG A 174 15.23 -6.52 -12.21
N ILE A 175 15.88 -6.37 -11.07
CA ILE A 175 17.21 -6.91 -10.81
C ILE A 175 17.10 -7.81 -9.58
N TYR A 176 17.73 -8.98 -9.65
CA TYR A 176 17.80 -9.92 -8.54
C TYR A 176 19.25 -10.26 -8.24
N LEU A 177 19.57 -10.31 -6.95
CA LEU A 177 20.83 -10.82 -6.42
C LEU A 177 20.54 -11.95 -5.44
N ALA A 178 21.37 -12.98 -5.46
CA ALA A 178 21.45 -13.97 -4.40
C ALA A 178 22.34 -13.42 -3.27
N VAL A 179 21.79 -13.26 -2.05
CA VAL A 179 22.53 -12.70 -0.90
C VAL A 179 22.78 -13.74 0.17
N GLU A 180 23.90 -13.63 0.88
CA GLU A 180 24.28 -14.55 1.97
C GLU A 180 23.35 -14.45 3.18
N GLU A 181 22.93 -13.23 3.53
CA GLU A 181 22.09 -12.94 4.69
C GLU A 181 20.94 -12.01 4.31
N ALA A 182 19.77 -12.59 4.02
CA ALA A 182 18.59 -11.85 3.60
C ALA A 182 18.09 -10.85 4.66
N ALA A 183 18.35 -11.11 5.94
CA ALA A 183 18.02 -10.19 7.03
C ALA A 183 18.73 -8.82 6.93
N ASP A 184 19.83 -8.73 6.18
CA ASP A 184 20.58 -7.49 5.94
C ASP A 184 20.03 -6.66 4.75
N ILE A 185 19.08 -7.20 3.98
CA ILE A 185 18.50 -6.52 2.80
C ILE A 185 17.98 -5.12 3.14
N PRO A 186 17.24 -4.87 4.24
CA PRO A 186 16.77 -3.52 4.57
C PRO A 186 17.89 -2.49 4.74
N ARG A 187 19.03 -2.88 5.34
CA ARG A 187 20.20 -2.01 5.52
C ARG A 187 20.88 -1.76 4.18
N ALA A 188 21.16 -2.82 3.42
CA ALA A 188 21.78 -2.72 2.10
C ALA A 188 20.94 -1.88 1.13
N ALA A 189 19.61 -2.01 1.19
CA ALA A 189 18.68 -1.22 0.42
C ALA A 189 18.66 0.26 0.80
N ASP A 190 18.74 0.60 2.10
CA ASP A 190 18.88 2.01 2.54
C ASP A 190 20.14 2.64 1.93
N VAL A 191 21.29 1.94 2.02
CA VAL A 191 22.54 2.38 1.41
C VAL A 191 22.39 2.55 -0.10
N LEU A 192 21.82 1.57 -0.80
CA LEU A 192 21.59 1.61 -2.25
C LEU A 192 20.77 2.84 -2.66
N LEU A 193 19.66 3.10 -1.97
CA LEU A 193 18.79 4.24 -2.24
C LEU A 193 19.52 5.58 -2.04
N LYS A 194 20.30 5.71 -0.96
CA LYS A 194 21.08 6.93 -0.71
C LYS A 194 22.20 7.11 -1.74
N ARG A 195 22.86 6.03 -2.17
CA ARG A 195 23.85 6.10 -3.25
C ARG A 195 23.23 6.50 -4.59
N PHE A 196 21.99 6.10 -4.88
CA PHE A 196 21.27 6.65 -6.03
C PHE A 196 21.07 8.16 -5.91
N TRP A 197 20.76 8.69 -4.73
CA TRP A 197 20.70 10.15 -4.52
C TRP A 197 22.05 10.84 -4.74
N LEU A 198 23.13 10.29 -4.17
CA LEU A 198 24.49 10.81 -4.35
C LEU A 198 24.96 10.76 -5.81
N ALA A 199 24.42 9.83 -6.60
CA ALA A 199 24.66 9.70 -8.03
C ALA A 199 23.66 10.48 -8.91
N ASP A 200 22.89 11.43 -8.35
CA ASP A 200 21.91 12.25 -9.06
C ASP A 200 20.78 11.42 -9.73
N HIS A 201 20.37 10.34 -9.06
CA HIS A 201 19.27 9.46 -9.47
C HIS A 201 18.14 9.41 -8.43
N GLY A 202 18.22 10.25 -7.40
CA GLY A 202 17.17 10.51 -6.44
C GLY A 202 16.31 11.71 -6.82
N TYR A 203 15.03 11.70 -6.47
CA TYR A 203 14.13 12.83 -6.73
C TYR A 203 12.96 12.89 -5.75
N ILE A 204 12.36 14.08 -5.60
CA ILE A 204 11.09 14.25 -4.90
C ILE A 204 9.95 14.20 -5.90
N LEU A 205 8.96 13.34 -5.64
CA LEU A 205 7.68 13.41 -6.33
C LEU A 205 6.61 14.08 -5.47
N VAL A 206 5.97 15.10 -6.05
CA VAL A 206 4.70 15.64 -5.56
C VAL A 206 3.53 14.69 -5.84
N SER A 207 2.85 14.19 -4.79
CA SER A 207 1.66 13.34 -4.92
C SER A 207 0.40 14.13 -5.29
N GLY A 208 -0.72 13.46 -5.58
CA GLY A 208 -1.97 14.13 -5.93
C GLY A 208 -2.57 15.00 -4.80
N SER A 209 -2.11 14.80 -3.56
CA SER A 209 -2.45 15.64 -2.40
C SER A 209 -1.40 16.73 -2.11
N GLY A 210 -0.33 16.82 -2.91
CA GLY A 210 0.79 17.71 -2.68
C GLY A 210 1.76 17.23 -1.58
N SER A 211 1.79 15.92 -1.29
CA SER A 211 2.82 15.34 -0.41
C SER A 211 4.13 15.19 -1.19
N GLN A 212 5.27 15.53 -0.58
CA GLN A 212 6.59 15.38 -1.19
C GLN A 212 7.16 14.00 -0.85
N LEU A 213 7.15 13.10 -1.84
CA LEU A 213 7.51 11.70 -1.70
C LEU A 213 8.93 11.46 -2.24
N MET A 214 9.85 11.10 -1.35
CA MET A 214 11.22 10.74 -1.72
C MET A 214 11.26 9.47 -2.58
N ARG A 215 11.94 9.53 -3.71
CA ARG A 215 12.10 8.43 -4.67
C ARG A 215 13.56 8.31 -5.13
N ALA A 216 13.89 7.15 -5.65
CA ALA A 216 15.14 6.83 -6.31
C ALA A 216 14.84 5.93 -7.51
N THR A 217 15.87 5.46 -8.23
CA THR A 217 15.72 4.55 -9.36
C THR A 217 14.91 3.29 -8.98
N THR A 218 15.21 2.65 -7.85
CA THR A 218 14.47 1.47 -7.38
C THR A 218 13.37 1.82 -6.39
N ASP A 219 12.25 1.09 -6.40
CA ASP A 219 11.14 1.32 -5.46
C ASP A 219 11.54 0.87 -4.04
N PRO A 220 11.63 1.78 -3.05
CA PRO A 220 11.98 1.43 -1.67
C PRO A 220 10.98 0.44 -1.04
N CYS A 221 9.75 0.36 -1.56
CA CYS A 221 8.76 -0.55 -1.01
C CYS A 221 9.06 -2.03 -1.29
N MET A 222 9.98 -2.33 -2.21
CA MET A 222 10.44 -3.70 -2.47
C MET A 222 11.15 -4.34 -1.29
N TYR A 223 11.65 -3.53 -0.36
CA TYR A 223 12.51 -3.97 0.73
C TYR A 223 11.71 -4.23 2.03
N GLN A 224 10.47 -4.73 1.85
CA GLN A 224 9.59 -5.22 2.91
C GLN A 224 9.43 -6.72 2.73
N ALA A 225 9.51 -7.51 3.80
CA ALA A 225 9.50 -8.97 3.72
C ALA A 225 8.18 -9.49 3.08
N SER A 226 7.07 -8.79 3.33
CA SER A 226 5.75 -9.12 2.78
C SER A 226 5.44 -8.45 1.43
N ARG A 227 6.41 -7.79 0.77
CA ARG A 227 6.16 -7.13 -0.51
C ARG A 227 6.00 -8.15 -1.64
N ILE A 228 4.95 -7.96 -2.42
CA ILE A 228 4.68 -8.75 -3.62
C ILE A 228 5.51 -8.26 -4.80
N ASP A 229 6.19 -9.18 -5.47
CA ASP A 229 6.62 -9.05 -6.86
C ASP A 229 5.67 -9.81 -7.80
N TYR A 230 5.11 -9.09 -8.77
CA TYR A 230 4.34 -9.66 -9.86
C TYR A 230 5.28 -10.12 -10.99
N ALA A 231 6.10 -11.12 -10.70
CA ALA A 231 7.14 -11.64 -11.60
C ALA A 231 6.57 -12.46 -12.78
N ALA A 232 5.41 -13.09 -12.62
CA ALA A 232 4.80 -14.06 -13.55
C ALA A 232 4.26 -13.49 -14.89
N GLY A 233 4.38 -12.18 -15.14
CA GLY A 233 3.83 -11.54 -16.33
C GLY A 233 2.39 -11.04 -16.16
N ALA A 234 1.74 -10.68 -17.27
CA ALA A 234 0.38 -10.18 -17.32
C ALA A 234 -0.62 -11.20 -17.86
N VAL A 235 -1.82 -11.17 -17.30
CA VAL A 235 -2.98 -11.86 -17.88
C VAL A 235 -3.48 -11.05 -19.06
N CYS A 236 -3.35 -11.61 -20.26
CA CYS A 236 -3.83 -11.00 -21.49
C CYS A 236 -5.23 -11.51 -21.83
N GLY A 237 -6.17 -10.57 -22.01
CA GLY A 237 -7.50 -10.86 -22.53
C GLY A 237 -7.47 -11.26 -24.01
N ARG A 238 -8.65 -11.58 -24.56
CA ARG A 238 -8.81 -11.98 -25.95
C ARG A 238 -8.15 -10.98 -26.91
N GLY A 239 -7.39 -11.50 -27.87
CA GLY A 239 -6.71 -10.70 -28.90
C GLY A 239 -5.40 -10.03 -28.45
N LEU A 240 -4.96 -10.28 -27.21
CA LEU A 240 -3.71 -9.75 -26.67
C LEU A 240 -2.79 -10.91 -26.29
N VAL A 241 -1.48 -10.71 -26.50
CA VAL A 241 -0.45 -11.63 -26.00
C VAL A 241 0.67 -10.83 -25.35
N GLN A 242 1.35 -11.41 -24.37
CA GLN A 242 2.59 -10.86 -23.85
C GLN A 242 3.77 -11.60 -24.50
N ARG A 243 4.74 -10.85 -25.01
CA ARG A 243 5.99 -11.38 -25.58
C ARG A 243 7.18 -10.77 -24.86
N ARG A 244 7.21 -10.97 -23.55
CA ARG A 244 8.29 -10.48 -22.68
C ARG A 244 9.54 -11.31 -22.92
N PRO A 245 10.73 -10.70 -23.05
CA PRO A 245 11.98 -11.45 -23.03
C PRO A 245 12.11 -12.25 -21.74
N ASP A 246 12.68 -13.45 -21.83
CA ASP A 246 13.02 -14.25 -20.66
C ASP A 246 13.97 -13.49 -19.74
N ALA A 247 13.83 -13.71 -18.44
CA ALA A 247 14.83 -13.28 -17.48
C ALA A 247 16.14 -14.04 -17.73
N PHE A 248 17.27 -13.39 -17.50
CA PHE A 248 18.59 -13.99 -17.70
C PHE A 248 19.63 -13.34 -16.77
N LEU A 249 20.78 -14.00 -16.61
CA LEU A 249 21.92 -13.41 -15.90
C LEU A 249 22.55 -12.32 -16.77
N ILE A 250 22.40 -11.06 -16.36
CA ILE A 250 23.06 -9.92 -17.01
C ILE A 250 24.54 -9.81 -16.64
N SER A 251 24.93 -10.48 -15.56
CA SER A 251 26.30 -10.63 -15.10
C SER A 251 26.47 -12.01 -14.47
N GLU A 252 27.63 -12.63 -14.67
CA GLU A 252 28.01 -13.92 -14.09
C GLU A 252 29.30 -13.75 -13.28
N GLY A 253 29.31 -14.25 -12.05
CA GLY A 253 30.41 -14.04 -11.12
C GLY A 253 30.27 -14.85 -9.83
N LEU A 254 30.50 -14.20 -8.69
CA LEU A 254 30.24 -14.81 -7.38
C LEU A 254 28.74 -14.99 -7.16
N SER A 255 28.33 -16.23 -6.91
CA SER A 255 26.92 -16.64 -6.85
C SER A 255 26.18 -16.25 -5.56
N LEU A 256 26.90 -15.83 -4.51
CA LEU A 256 26.29 -15.39 -3.25
C LEU A 256 26.98 -14.10 -2.80
N VAL A 257 26.18 -13.07 -2.54
CA VAL A 257 26.63 -11.71 -2.25
C VAL A 257 26.64 -11.45 -0.75
N ASP A 258 27.80 -11.10 -0.20
CA ASP A 258 27.88 -10.40 1.09
C ASP A 258 27.48 -8.94 0.89
N THR A 259 26.27 -8.60 1.33
CA THR A 259 25.70 -7.25 1.19
C THR A 259 26.44 -6.20 2.00
N ARG A 260 27.17 -6.57 3.06
CA ARG A 260 27.95 -5.61 3.86
C ARG A 260 29.27 -5.26 3.16
N ALA A 261 29.84 -6.22 2.44
CA ALA A 261 31.01 -5.99 1.60
C ALA A 261 30.66 -5.21 0.32
N LEU A 262 29.57 -5.57 -0.37
CA LEU A 262 29.17 -4.93 -1.63
C LEU A 262 28.53 -3.55 -1.43
N LEU A 263 27.73 -3.40 -0.37
CA LEU A 263 27.02 -2.16 0.01
C LEU A 263 27.38 -1.76 1.45
N PRO A 264 28.64 -1.37 1.73
CA PRO A 264 29.02 -0.88 3.04
C PRO A 264 28.26 0.41 3.36
N ASP A 265 28.03 0.63 4.66
CA ASP A 265 27.38 1.83 5.17
C ASP A 265 28.08 3.10 4.66
N LEU A 266 27.29 4.15 4.47
CA LEU A 266 27.82 5.44 4.03
C LEU A 266 28.76 6.03 5.07
N THR A 267 29.74 6.81 4.58
CA THR A 267 30.55 7.64 5.47
C THR A 267 29.68 8.76 6.04
N ALA A 268 30.11 9.35 7.17
CA ALA A 268 29.41 10.51 7.74
C ALA A 268 29.35 11.71 6.79
N ALA A 269 30.34 11.84 5.88
CA ALA A 269 30.35 12.88 4.86
C ALA A 269 29.28 12.61 3.78
N ASP A 270 29.21 11.38 3.27
CA ASP A 270 28.22 10.98 2.27
C ASP A 270 26.79 11.08 2.83
N GLU A 271 26.58 10.71 4.09
CA GLU A 271 25.28 10.85 4.76
C GLU A 271 24.86 12.33 4.86
N ALA A 272 25.80 13.22 5.18
CA ALA A 272 25.54 14.66 5.23
C ALA A 272 25.23 15.24 3.84
N GLU A 273 25.98 14.83 2.81
CA GLU A 273 25.72 15.24 1.42
C GLU A 273 24.35 14.76 0.93
N TYR A 274 24.01 13.50 1.19
CA TYR A 274 22.70 12.93 0.89
C TYR A 274 21.55 13.77 1.50
N LEU A 275 21.67 14.14 2.77
CA LEU A 275 20.65 14.96 3.45
C LEU A 275 20.53 16.35 2.81
N VAL A 276 21.63 16.97 2.40
CA VAL A 276 21.61 18.26 1.68
C VAL A 276 20.88 18.13 0.34
N LEU A 277 21.16 17.08 -0.43
CA LEU A 277 20.50 16.83 -1.72
C LEU A 277 18.98 16.64 -1.55
N VAL A 278 18.56 15.88 -0.54
CA VAL A 278 17.13 15.66 -0.25
C VAL A 278 16.45 16.96 0.16
N GLU A 279 17.05 17.76 1.05
CA GLU A 279 16.47 19.04 1.47
C GLU A 279 16.41 20.05 0.32
N GLN A 280 17.43 20.09 -0.54
CA GLN A 280 17.40 20.92 -1.76
C GLN A 280 16.27 20.49 -2.69
N ALA A 281 16.14 19.20 -2.98
CA ALA A 281 15.08 18.70 -3.85
C ALA A 281 13.66 18.92 -3.27
N LYS A 282 13.51 18.91 -1.94
CA LYS A 282 12.28 19.34 -1.27
C LYS A 282 12.04 20.84 -1.41
N ALA A 283 13.06 21.67 -1.29
CA ALA A 283 12.93 23.10 -1.51
C ALA A 283 12.53 23.40 -2.97
N ASP A 284 13.15 22.74 -3.94
CA ASP A 284 12.89 22.93 -5.38
C ASP A 284 11.46 22.54 -5.77
N THR A 285 10.90 21.52 -5.11
CA THR A 285 9.53 21.04 -5.38
C THR A 285 8.47 21.64 -4.45
N HIS A 286 8.85 22.58 -3.57
CA HIS A 286 7.96 23.17 -2.58
C HIS A 286 6.77 23.89 -3.22
N ASP A 287 7.03 24.73 -4.23
CA ASP A 287 5.98 25.55 -4.84
C ASP A 287 4.99 24.70 -5.64
N ASP A 288 5.48 23.68 -6.35
CA ASP A 288 4.64 22.68 -7.03
C ASP A 288 3.80 21.87 -6.03
N ALA A 289 4.38 21.48 -4.89
CA ALA A 289 3.67 20.79 -3.83
C ALA A 289 2.57 21.67 -3.23
N MET A 290 2.86 22.94 -2.98
CA MET A 290 1.91 23.92 -2.47
C MET A 290 0.77 24.21 -3.47
N ALA A 291 1.09 24.37 -4.75
CA ALA A 291 0.10 24.55 -5.81
C ALA A 291 -0.81 23.34 -5.95
N THR A 292 -0.23 22.13 -6.01
CA THR A 292 -0.98 20.86 -6.08
C THR A 292 -1.89 20.69 -4.88
N ARG A 293 -1.39 20.96 -3.67
CA ARG A 293 -2.16 20.90 -2.42
C ARG A 293 -3.32 21.90 -2.39
N SER A 294 -3.11 23.09 -2.94
CA SER A 294 -4.15 24.12 -3.06
C SER A 294 -5.28 23.65 -3.99
N VAL A 295 -4.96 23.09 -5.16
CA VAL A 295 -5.94 22.50 -6.09
C VAL A 295 -6.68 21.33 -5.45
N TRP A 296 -5.93 20.43 -4.79
CA TRP A 296 -6.50 19.32 -4.04
C TRP A 296 -7.50 19.80 -2.99
N ALA A 297 -7.15 20.83 -2.20
CA ALA A 297 -8.03 21.36 -1.16
C ALA A 297 -9.30 21.98 -1.74
N ASP A 298 -9.22 22.63 -2.91
CA ASP A 298 -10.40 23.14 -3.61
C ASP A 298 -11.32 22.02 -4.09
N GLY A 299 -10.76 20.96 -4.69
CA GLY A 299 -11.55 19.78 -5.09
C GLY A 299 -12.23 19.10 -3.90
N ARG A 300 -11.54 18.99 -2.75
CA ARG A 300 -12.13 18.45 -1.53
C ARG A 300 -13.26 19.33 -0.98
N ILE A 301 -13.16 20.65 -1.08
CA ILE A 301 -14.26 21.57 -0.70
C ILE A 301 -15.50 21.33 -1.56
N GLU A 302 -15.34 21.09 -2.86
CA GLU A 302 -16.47 20.78 -3.74
C GLU A 302 -17.15 19.45 -3.39
N VAL A 303 -16.36 18.42 -3.05
CA VAL A 303 -16.87 17.14 -2.54
C VAL A 303 -17.64 17.33 -1.24
N GLU A 304 -17.05 18.03 -0.26
CA GLU A 304 -17.71 18.32 1.03
C GLU A 304 -18.99 19.14 0.85
N ALA A 305 -18.99 20.13 -0.05
CA ALA A 305 -20.16 20.94 -0.36
C ALA A 305 -21.29 20.11 -1.01
N THR A 306 -20.94 19.24 -1.95
CA THR A 306 -21.89 18.32 -2.61
C THR A 306 -22.53 17.38 -1.60
N GLN A 307 -21.72 16.78 -0.72
CA GLN A 307 -22.20 15.86 0.30
C GLN A 307 -23.08 16.55 1.35
N ALA A 308 -22.72 17.77 1.76
CA ALA A 308 -23.54 18.55 2.70
C ALA A 308 -24.91 18.93 2.13
N LEU A 309 -25.05 19.01 0.81
CA LEU A 309 -26.30 19.35 0.12
C LEU A 309 -27.16 18.12 -0.22
N GLY A 310 -26.55 16.93 -0.29
CA GLY A 310 -27.23 15.68 -0.66
C GLY A 310 -27.96 15.79 -2.00
N ASP A 311 -29.21 15.31 -2.06
CA ASP A 311 -30.07 15.39 -3.25
C ASP A 311 -30.34 16.83 -3.73
N GLY A 312 -30.07 17.82 -2.89
CA GLY A 312 -30.19 19.24 -3.22
C GLY A 312 -28.97 19.84 -3.94
N ALA A 313 -27.95 19.06 -4.28
CA ALA A 313 -26.71 19.53 -4.88
C ALA A 313 -26.89 19.95 -6.35
N THR A 314 -27.27 21.21 -6.58
CA THR A 314 -27.15 21.85 -7.91
C THR A 314 -25.80 22.57 -8.03
N PRO A 315 -25.23 22.75 -9.25
CA PRO A 315 -23.94 23.42 -9.42
C PRO A 315 -23.85 24.76 -8.70
N ASP A 316 -24.89 25.58 -8.74
CA ASP A 316 -24.94 26.90 -8.09
C ASP A 316 -24.92 26.82 -6.56
N ARG A 317 -25.63 25.83 -6.00
CA ARG A 317 -25.67 25.59 -4.56
C ARG A 317 -24.34 25.04 -4.06
N VAL A 318 -23.70 24.13 -4.81
CA VAL A 318 -22.36 23.61 -4.51
C VAL A 318 -21.35 24.74 -4.53
N ARG A 319 -21.36 25.61 -5.56
CA ARG A 319 -20.46 26.78 -5.63
C ARG A 319 -20.64 27.72 -4.43
N ARG A 320 -21.89 28.04 -4.06
CA ARG A 320 -22.19 28.89 -2.89
C ARG A 320 -21.71 28.25 -1.60
N LYS A 321 -22.01 26.96 -1.40
CA LYS A 321 -21.57 26.24 -0.20
C LYS A 321 -20.05 26.13 -0.12
N GLY A 322 -19.39 25.90 -1.25
CA GLY A 322 -17.93 25.91 -1.33
C GLY A 322 -17.33 27.29 -0.98
N ALA A 323 -17.96 28.38 -1.41
CA ALA A 323 -17.54 29.73 -1.02
C ALA A 323 -17.68 29.98 0.49
N GLU A 324 -18.79 29.54 1.11
CA GLU A 324 -18.95 29.58 2.58
C GLU A 324 -17.85 28.81 3.31
N LEU A 325 -17.55 27.58 2.86
CA LEU A 325 -16.48 26.76 3.44
C LEU A 325 -15.11 27.44 3.32
N ARG A 326 -14.82 28.05 2.16
CA ARG A 326 -13.57 28.82 1.97
C ARG A 326 -13.50 30.02 2.92
N ALA A 327 -14.58 30.79 3.04
CA ALA A 327 -14.66 31.93 3.96
C ALA A 327 -14.49 31.52 5.43
N ALA A 328 -14.94 30.31 5.79
CA ALA A 328 -14.73 29.72 7.12
C ALA A 328 -13.30 29.15 7.33
N GLY A 329 -12.37 29.37 6.39
CA GLY A 329 -10.99 28.91 6.49
C GLY A 329 -10.78 27.42 6.20
N ARG A 330 -11.77 26.73 5.60
CA ARG A 330 -11.69 25.28 5.34
C ARG A 330 -10.52 24.90 4.44
N LYS A 331 -10.21 25.72 3.43
CA LYS A 331 -9.08 25.47 2.51
C LYS A 331 -7.76 25.38 3.27
N ALA A 332 -7.46 26.37 4.11
CA ALA A 332 -6.24 26.36 4.93
C ALA A 332 -6.20 25.17 5.91
N ALA A 333 -7.35 24.76 6.46
CA ALA A 333 -7.43 23.57 7.31
C ALA A 333 -7.12 22.28 6.53
N LEU A 334 -7.66 22.11 5.33
CA LEU A 334 -7.37 20.97 4.46
C LEU A 334 -5.90 20.94 4.05
N MET A 335 -5.33 22.08 3.65
CA MET A 335 -3.90 22.14 3.29
C MET A 335 -3.01 21.68 4.46
N ARG A 336 -3.30 22.08 5.70
CA ARG A 336 -2.58 21.57 6.89
C ARG A 336 -2.76 20.06 7.10
N VAL A 337 -3.93 19.51 6.78
CA VAL A 337 -4.17 18.06 6.87
C VAL A 337 -3.30 17.31 5.86
N ALA A 338 -3.21 17.77 4.61
CA ALA A 338 -2.41 17.09 3.59
C ALA A 338 -0.90 17.13 3.88
N ASP A 339 -0.42 18.23 4.45
CA ASP A 339 1.00 18.48 4.77
C ASP A 339 1.51 17.75 6.02
N ALA A 340 0.62 17.35 6.94
CA ALA A 340 1.03 16.75 8.20
C ALA A 340 1.50 15.29 8.04
N ASP A 341 2.62 14.90 8.66
CA ASP A 341 3.09 13.50 8.67
C ASP A 341 2.04 12.53 9.21
N ARG A 342 1.35 12.95 10.27
CA ARG A 342 0.25 12.22 10.91
C ARG A 342 -1.03 13.05 10.90
N PRO A 343 -1.78 13.09 9.78
CA PRO A 343 -2.92 13.98 9.63
C PRO A 343 -4.03 13.68 10.64
N VAL A 344 -4.60 14.74 11.21
CA VAL A 344 -5.82 14.65 12.01
C VAL A 344 -7.00 14.98 11.11
N LEU A 345 -7.83 13.97 10.83
CA LEU A 345 -9.04 14.11 10.04
C LEU A 345 -10.17 14.60 10.95
N PRO A 346 -10.68 15.84 10.78
CA PRO A 346 -11.76 16.36 11.62
C PRO A 346 -13.04 15.55 11.43
N ILE A 347 -13.97 15.62 12.38
CA ILE A 347 -15.22 14.84 12.34
C ILE A 347 -16.08 15.08 11.07
N SER A 348 -15.93 16.22 10.42
CA SER A 348 -16.60 16.52 9.14
C SER A 348 -15.92 15.92 7.91
N PHE A 349 -14.69 15.41 8.03
CA PHE A 349 -13.93 14.86 6.92
C PHE A 349 -14.62 13.59 6.41
N VAL A 350 -14.73 13.44 5.09
CA VAL A 350 -15.44 12.32 4.48
C VAL A 350 -14.48 11.26 3.93
N ILE A 351 -14.76 10.02 4.31
CA ILE A 351 -14.05 8.80 3.93
C ILE A 351 -14.91 8.01 2.94
N HIS A 352 -14.29 7.55 1.85
CA HIS A 352 -14.92 6.68 0.86
C HIS A 352 -14.65 5.22 1.21
N LEU A 353 -15.67 4.50 1.67
CA LEU A 353 -15.60 3.11 2.05
C LEU A 353 -15.50 2.21 0.81
N SER A 354 -14.96 1.00 0.98
CA SER A 354 -14.82 0.01 -0.08
C SER A 354 -16.15 -0.47 -0.67
N ASN A 355 -17.23 -0.37 0.09
CA ASN A 355 -18.60 -0.69 -0.36
C ASN A 355 -19.27 0.43 -1.18
N GLY A 356 -18.54 1.49 -1.54
CA GLY A 356 -19.02 2.62 -2.32
C GLY A 356 -19.70 3.72 -1.51
N GLN A 357 -19.94 3.53 -0.21
CA GLN A 357 -20.51 4.57 0.65
C GLN A 357 -19.47 5.65 0.99
N ALA A 358 -19.93 6.89 1.15
CA ALA A 358 -19.14 7.97 1.70
C ALA A 358 -19.68 8.33 3.10
N VAL A 359 -18.82 8.28 4.13
CA VAL A 359 -19.20 8.54 5.53
C VAL A 359 -18.26 9.54 6.17
N SER A 360 -18.76 10.35 7.10
CA SER A 360 -17.91 11.28 7.85
C SER A 360 -17.11 10.56 8.95
N VAL A 361 -16.00 11.15 9.36
CA VAL A 361 -15.23 10.68 10.53
C VAL A 361 -16.11 10.69 11.80
N GLY A 362 -17.02 11.66 11.95
CA GLY A 362 -17.97 11.72 13.05
C GLY A 362 -18.90 10.50 13.10
N GLU A 363 -19.45 10.10 11.95
CA GLU A 363 -20.28 8.89 11.82
C GLU A 363 -19.50 7.62 12.19
N ILE A 364 -18.25 7.51 11.71
CA ILE A 364 -17.35 6.40 12.06
C ILE A 364 -17.15 6.31 13.58
N LEU A 365 -16.87 7.45 14.23
CA LEU A 365 -16.60 7.51 15.67
C LEU A 365 -17.88 7.32 16.52
N ALA A 366 -19.05 7.71 16.02
CA ALA A 366 -20.34 7.50 16.69
C ALA A 366 -20.73 6.01 16.74
N HIS A 367 -20.39 5.25 15.69
CA HIS A 367 -20.75 3.84 15.53
C HIS A 367 -19.52 2.91 15.37
N PRO A 368 -18.59 2.85 16.35
CA PRO A 368 -17.30 2.18 16.18
C PRO A 368 -17.41 0.67 15.93
N GLY A 369 -18.47 0.01 16.41
CA GLY A 369 -18.71 -1.41 16.13
C GLY A 369 -19.08 -1.68 14.67
N ARG A 370 -19.78 -0.74 14.02
CA ARG A 370 -20.19 -0.84 12.60
C ARG A 370 -19.00 -0.69 11.66
N TYR A 371 -18.08 0.22 11.99
CA TYR A 371 -16.97 0.60 11.11
C TYR A 371 -15.63 -0.04 11.48
N ARG A 372 -15.60 -0.94 12.48
CA ARG A 372 -14.37 -1.65 12.88
C ARG A 372 -13.84 -2.47 11.72
N ASN A 373 -12.57 -2.29 11.40
CA ASN A 373 -11.83 -2.98 10.34
C ASN A 373 -12.43 -2.79 8.93
N MET A 374 -13.39 -1.87 8.75
CA MET A 374 -13.87 -1.58 7.40
C MET A 374 -12.74 -1.02 6.54
N THR A 375 -12.69 -1.45 5.29
CA THR A 375 -11.73 -0.95 4.31
C THR A 375 -12.26 0.28 3.58
N CYS A 376 -11.35 1.14 3.13
CA CYS A 376 -11.66 2.39 2.47
C CYS A 376 -10.58 2.74 1.43
N ARG A 377 -10.88 3.75 0.61
CA ARG A 377 -9.90 4.39 -0.25
C ARG A 377 -8.98 5.30 0.59
N ASP A 378 -7.87 5.74 0.02
CA ASP A 378 -6.97 6.66 0.73
C ASP A 378 -7.72 7.96 1.11
N PRO A 379 -7.59 8.47 2.35
CA PRO A 379 -8.31 9.67 2.77
C PRO A 379 -7.95 10.94 1.99
N LEU A 380 -6.70 11.08 1.55
CA LEU A 380 -6.24 12.25 0.81
C LEU A 380 -6.37 12.05 -0.69
N GLU A 381 -6.05 10.86 -1.19
CA GLU A 381 -6.06 10.53 -2.62
C GLU A 381 -7.07 9.41 -2.90
N PRO A 382 -8.39 9.66 -2.76
CA PRO A 382 -9.41 8.62 -2.92
C PRO A 382 -9.40 7.99 -4.32
N ASP A 383 -8.90 8.68 -5.35
CA ASP A 383 -8.81 8.14 -6.71
C ASP A 383 -7.45 7.48 -7.01
N TYR A 384 -6.57 7.34 -6.00
CA TYR A 384 -5.27 6.69 -6.13
C TYR A 384 -5.39 5.33 -6.83
N ARG A 385 -4.64 5.15 -7.93
CA ARG A 385 -4.67 3.97 -8.81
C ARG A 385 -6.08 3.55 -9.24
N GLY A 386 -6.93 4.53 -9.60
CA GLY A 386 -8.30 4.27 -10.06
C GLY A 386 -9.27 3.95 -8.93
N GLY A 387 -9.01 4.44 -7.71
CA GLY A 387 -9.88 4.22 -6.55
C GLY A 387 -9.54 2.95 -5.76
N ALA A 388 -8.27 2.57 -5.72
CA ALA A 388 -7.81 1.38 -5.01
C ALA A 388 -8.13 1.45 -3.51
N VAL A 389 -8.64 0.33 -2.99
CA VAL A 389 -8.90 0.16 -1.56
C VAL A 389 -7.56 -0.04 -0.85
N THR A 390 -7.17 0.94 -0.05
CA THR A 390 -5.83 1.04 0.56
C THR A 390 -5.86 1.33 2.06
N GLY A 391 -7.01 1.76 2.58
CA GLY A 391 -7.19 2.13 3.99
C GLY A 391 -7.94 1.08 4.81
N ILE A 392 -7.59 0.97 6.10
CA ILE A 392 -8.33 0.20 7.11
C ILE A 392 -8.66 1.10 8.31
N ILE A 393 -9.89 1.03 8.80
CA ILE A 393 -10.43 1.88 9.86
C ILE A 393 -10.38 1.16 11.22
N TYR A 394 -9.73 1.78 12.20
CA TYR A 394 -9.60 1.31 13.59
C TYR A 394 -10.23 2.33 14.56
N PRO A 395 -11.57 2.38 14.64
CA PRO A 395 -12.28 3.47 15.30
C PRO A 395 -12.07 3.48 16.83
N THR A 396 -11.89 2.32 17.46
CA THR A 396 -11.60 2.20 18.90
C THR A 396 -10.28 2.90 19.28
N THR A 397 -9.27 2.83 18.40
CA THR A 397 -7.99 3.52 18.60
C THR A 397 -7.94 4.89 17.92
N ARG A 398 -9.03 5.33 17.29
CA ARG A 398 -9.13 6.55 16.48
C ARG A 398 -8.06 6.63 15.39
N ARG A 399 -7.81 5.52 14.71
CA ARG A 399 -6.82 5.45 13.62
C ARG A 399 -7.46 4.99 12.33
N LEU A 400 -6.94 5.48 11.22
CA LEU A 400 -7.08 4.88 9.89
C LEU A 400 -5.67 4.70 9.35
N VAL A 401 -5.35 3.52 8.84
CA VAL A 401 -4.03 3.25 8.23
C VAL A 401 -4.23 3.06 6.75
N SER A 402 -3.61 3.90 5.92
CA SER A 402 -3.61 3.76 4.46
C SER A 402 -2.27 3.20 4.01
N GLN A 403 -2.29 2.29 3.04
CA GLN A 403 -1.13 1.71 2.36
C GLN A 403 -0.86 2.37 1.00
N ALA A 404 -1.51 3.52 0.72
CA ALA A 404 -1.24 4.28 -0.49
C ALA A 404 0.24 4.65 -0.60
N HIS A 405 0.75 4.70 -1.83
CA HIS A 405 2.17 4.92 -2.13
C HIS A 405 3.14 3.94 -1.48
N GLY A 406 2.65 2.79 -0.97
CA GLY A 406 3.47 1.76 -0.31
C GLY A 406 3.92 2.13 1.11
N SER A 407 3.39 3.21 1.66
CA SER A 407 3.62 3.65 3.04
C SER A 407 2.42 3.33 3.92
N GLY A 408 2.64 2.84 5.14
CA GLY A 408 1.58 2.63 6.14
C GLY A 408 1.17 3.92 6.87
N ARG A 409 0.77 4.96 6.13
CA ARG A 409 0.46 6.29 6.70
C ARG A 409 -0.71 6.21 7.68
N VAL A 410 -0.50 6.75 8.89
CA VAL A 410 -1.50 6.76 9.96
C VAL A 410 -2.23 8.10 10.00
N PHE A 411 -3.56 8.04 9.90
CA PHE A 411 -4.47 9.15 10.07
C PHE A 411 -5.15 9.05 11.45
N VAL A 412 -5.25 10.17 12.16
CA VAL A 412 -5.98 10.27 13.42
C VAL A 412 -7.42 10.69 13.12
N LEU A 413 -8.38 9.96 13.67
CA LEU A 413 -9.81 10.20 13.45
C LEU A 413 -10.37 11.10 14.55
N GLY A 414 -10.76 12.32 14.17
CA GLY A 414 -11.31 13.35 15.04
C GLY A 414 -10.24 14.00 15.92
N LYS A 415 -10.42 15.30 16.20
CA LYS A 415 -9.60 15.97 17.24
C LYS A 415 -10.01 15.49 18.63
N ASP A 416 -9.12 15.63 19.62
CA ASP A 416 -9.42 15.26 21.00
C ASP A 416 -10.63 16.00 21.60
N ALA A 417 -10.82 17.27 21.26
CA ALA A 417 -12.01 18.03 21.68
C ALA A 417 -13.28 17.47 21.01
N GLU A 418 -13.27 17.34 19.68
CA GLU A 418 -14.41 16.83 18.89
C GLU A 418 -14.83 15.42 19.34
N TYR A 419 -13.86 14.55 19.62
CA TYR A 419 -14.13 13.20 20.12
C TYR A 419 -14.73 13.20 21.52
N ARG A 420 -14.24 14.05 22.43
CA ARG A 420 -14.80 14.20 23.78
C ARG A 420 -16.23 14.71 23.74
N ASP A 421 -16.53 15.66 22.87
CA ASP A 421 -17.87 16.21 22.71
C ASP A 421 -18.84 15.15 22.19
N LEU A 422 -18.44 14.38 21.16
CA LEU A 422 -19.20 13.24 20.65
C LEU A 422 -19.48 12.19 21.73
N TYR A 423 -18.46 11.84 22.52
CA TYR A 423 -18.59 10.86 23.60
C TYR A 423 -19.51 11.36 24.72
N THR A 424 -19.41 12.64 25.07
CA THR A 424 -20.24 13.28 26.10
C THR A 424 -21.70 13.35 25.67
N ALA A 425 -21.96 13.72 24.42
CA ALA A 425 -23.31 13.70 23.83
C ALA A 425 -23.92 12.29 23.86
N LYS A 426 -23.14 11.27 23.47
CA LYS A 426 -23.59 9.86 23.50
C LYS A 426 -23.88 9.36 24.92
N ALA A 427 -23.06 9.75 25.90
CA ALA A 427 -23.28 9.42 27.30
C ALA A 427 -24.55 10.09 27.86
N ALA A 428 -24.85 11.33 27.44
CA ALA A 428 -26.07 12.04 27.80
C ALA A 428 -27.31 11.37 27.18
N ASP A 429 -27.24 10.98 25.92
CA ASP A 429 -28.33 10.34 25.18
C ASP A 429 -28.66 8.93 25.72
N PHE A 430 -27.62 8.17 26.12
CA PHE A 430 -27.79 6.89 26.82
C PHE A 430 -28.47 7.05 28.18
N ARG A 431 -28.09 8.10 28.95
CA ARG A 431 -28.75 8.44 30.23
C ARG A 431 -30.20 8.88 30.04
N HIS A 432 -30.50 9.64 28.98
CA HIS A 432 -31.88 10.04 28.65
C HIS A 432 -32.75 8.84 28.27
N THR A 433 -32.23 7.92 27.45
CA THR A 433 -32.92 6.68 27.05
C THR A 433 -33.22 5.76 28.25
N LEU A 434 -32.31 5.69 29.23
CA LEU A 434 -32.54 4.98 30.50
C LEU A 434 -33.60 5.65 31.39
N THR A 435 -33.73 6.97 31.30
CA THR A 435 -34.71 7.74 32.09
C THR A 435 -36.13 7.57 31.53
N ILE A 436 -36.29 7.48 30.20
CA ILE A 436 -37.58 7.25 29.53
C ILE A 436 -38.07 5.80 29.72
N LYS A 437 -37.16 4.82 29.88
CA LYS A 437 -37.51 3.40 30.05
C LYS A 437 -37.83 2.97 31.50
N ARG A 438 -37.80 3.86 32.49
CA ARG A 438 -38.36 3.54 33.82
C ARG A 438 -39.88 3.73 33.78
N PRO A 439 -40.71 2.68 33.95
CA PRO A 439 -42.12 2.89 34.17
C PRO A 439 -42.28 3.65 35.49
N THR A 440 -43.09 4.71 35.50
CA THR A 440 -43.63 5.31 36.71
C THR A 440 -44.26 4.19 37.53
N ARG A 441 -43.59 3.79 38.61
CA ARG A 441 -44.14 2.85 39.57
C ARG A 441 -45.32 3.55 40.22
N MET A 442 -46.55 3.17 39.85
CA MET A 442 -47.72 3.55 40.66
C MET A 442 -47.45 3.04 42.08
N GLU A 443 -47.38 3.95 43.03
CA GLU A 443 -47.28 3.63 44.44
C GLU A 443 -48.60 2.95 44.86
N GLU A 444 -48.58 1.62 44.95
CA GLU A 444 -49.62 0.87 45.65
C GLU A 444 -49.66 1.36 47.09
N SER A 445 -50.84 1.78 47.56
CA SER A 445 -51.01 2.33 48.89
C SER A 445 -50.76 1.25 49.94
N ARG A 446 -50.29 1.65 51.12
CA ARG A 446 -50.02 0.74 52.23
C ARG A 446 -51.26 -0.05 52.67
N GLU A 447 -52.47 0.44 52.37
CA GLU A 447 -53.75 -0.21 52.67
C GLU A 447 -53.99 -1.42 51.76
N ASP A 448 -53.70 -1.31 50.46
CA ASP A 448 -53.84 -2.41 49.48
C ASP A 448 -52.95 -3.60 49.84
N ARG A 449 -51.77 -3.30 50.38
CA ARG A 449 -50.80 -4.30 50.83
C ARG A 449 -51.23 -5.04 52.11
N ILE A 450 -52.03 -4.39 52.97
CA ILE A 450 -52.56 -5.00 54.20
C ILE A 450 -53.79 -5.87 53.88
N ALA A 451 -54.64 -5.48 52.93
CA ALA A 451 -55.80 -6.26 52.50
C ALA A 451 -55.37 -7.64 51.95
N ARG A 452 -54.34 -7.67 51.10
CA ARG A 452 -53.80 -8.93 50.53
C ARG A 452 -53.23 -9.90 51.56
N MET A 453 -52.69 -9.41 52.68
CA MET A 453 -52.14 -10.29 53.73
C MET A 453 -53.22 -10.92 54.61
N LYS A 454 -54.45 -10.38 54.63
CA LYS A 454 -55.56 -10.95 55.42
C LYS A 454 -56.31 -12.08 54.70
N GLU A 455 -56.32 -12.10 53.36
CA GLU A 455 -56.95 -13.19 52.59
C GLU A 455 -56.08 -14.46 52.49
N ALA A 456 -54.78 -14.37 52.77
CA ALA A 456 -53.87 -15.53 52.72
C ALA A 456 -53.86 -16.39 54.00
N LYS A 457 -54.78 -16.15 54.95
CA LYS A 457 -54.96 -16.94 56.18
C LYS A 457 -56.44 -17.27 56.42
N ILE A 458 -57.05 -18.02 55.50
CA ILE A 458 -58.13 -18.98 55.76
C ILE A 458 -57.87 -20.22 54.92
#